data_AF-A0A919PCL8-F1
#
_entry.id   AF-A0A919PCL8-F1
#
_cell.length_a   1.000
_cell.length_b   1.000
_cell.length_c   1.000
_cell.angle_alpha   90.00
_cell.angle_beta   90.00
_cell.angle_gamma   90.00
#
_symmetry.space_group_name_H-M   'P 1'
#
loop_
_entity.id
_entity.type
_entity.pdbx_description
1 polymer ?
#
loop_
_entity_poly.entity_id
_entity_poly.type
_entity_poly.pdbx_seq_one_letter_code
_entity_poly.pdbx_strand_id
1 'polypeptide(L)'
;MSQAVPDGGADDARDATPAGTGDPAVRAGAAAAGAGVPSGARVSDVARPRLPGDVPGVVPARTWFGRPVLTVAPDLLGAFVTVRSDEGDITLRITEVEAYAGEADPGSHAFRGRTARNAVMFGEPGRLYVYRHLGLHHCVNVVTGPAGAASAVLLRAGEVVDGVELARDRRLRSGVVDSDRQIARGPARLAVALGLDLSDYGADLTEPGGRVVVHRDPDAVVGVHATGPRVGVAGPGGDAATYPWRFWLSGEPTVSAFRPAYRRPASTTPRRGTTPA
;
A
#
# COMPACT_ATOMS: atom_id res chain seq x y z
N MET A 1 -31.61 49.38 -12.65
CA MET A 1 -32.13 49.55 -14.03
C MET A 1 -32.08 48.18 -14.71
N SER A 2 -33.05 47.87 -15.57
CA SER A 2 -33.10 46.81 -16.62
C SER A 2 -32.42 45.45 -16.34
N GLN A 3 -33.10 44.29 -16.33
CA GLN A 3 -33.95 43.67 -17.37
C GLN A 3 -33.28 43.66 -18.77
N ALA A 4 -33.21 42.54 -19.49
CA ALA A 4 -34.33 41.66 -19.81
C ALA A 4 -33.96 40.19 -20.17
N VAL A 5 -34.99 39.35 -20.22
CA VAL A 5 -35.04 38.05 -20.92
C VAL A 5 -36.22 38.13 -21.93
N PRO A 6 -36.09 37.55 -23.12
CA PRO A 6 -37.13 36.65 -23.67
C PRO A 6 -36.51 35.34 -24.22
N ASP A 7 -37.13 34.16 -24.33
CA ASP A 7 -38.53 33.65 -24.42
C ASP A 7 -38.97 33.17 -25.82
N GLY A 8 -39.74 32.06 -25.84
CA GLY A 8 -40.45 31.46 -27.00
C GLY A 8 -39.65 30.40 -27.79
N GLY A 9 -40.24 29.28 -28.25
CA GLY A 9 -41.60 28.72 -28.15
C GLY A 9 -41.58 27.21 -28.54
N ALA A 10 -42.50 26.35 -28.09
CA ALA A 10 -43.94 26.22 -28.46
C ALA A 10 -44.16 25.56 -29.83
N ASP A 11 -45.17 24.73 -30.12
CA ASP A 11 -46.17 23.89 -29.37
C ASP A 11 -46.61 22.75 -30.36
N ASP A 12 -47.56 21.82 -30.19
CA ASP A 12 -48.71 21.56 -29.30
C ASP A 12 -49.03 20.03 -29.29
N ALA A 13 -49.94 19.60 -28.41
CA ALA A 13 -51.00 18.60 -28.64
C ALA A 13 -50.81 17.05 -28.54
N ARG A 14 -51.57 16.47 -27.57
CA ARG A 14 -52.69 15.48 -27.72
C ARG A 14 -52.40 14.09 -28.38
N ASP A 15 -53.12 12.99 -28.10
CA ASP A 15 -54.32 12.74 -27.28
C ASP A 15 -54.43 11.24 -26.82
N ALA A 16 -55.48 10.96 -26.03
CA ALA A 16 -56.24 9.70 -25.92
C ALA A 16 -55.68 8.42 -25.21
N THR A 17 -56.56 7.86 -24.37
CA THR A 17 -56.61 6.50 -23.78
C THR A 17 -58.12 6.14 -23.68
N PRO A 18 -58.59 5.00 -23.11
CA PRO A 18 -58.03 3.64 -22.95
C PRO A 18 -59.02 2.49 -23.37
N ALA A 19 -58.55 1.24 -23.48
CA ALA A 19 -59.30 -0.02 -23.24
C ALA A 19 -58.37 -1.25 -23.41
N GLY A 20 -58.52 -2.40 -22.73
CA GLY A 20 -59.40 -2.73 -21.59
C GLY A 20 -59.44 -4.25 -21.27
N THR A 21 -59.90 -4.60 -20.05
CA THR A 21 -60.44 -5.92 -19.58
C THR A 21 -59.60 -7.22 -19.65
N GLY A 22 -59.54 -7.96 -18.53
CA GLY A 22 -59.11 -9.39 -18.48
C GLY A 22 -58.70 -9.91 -17.09
N ASP A 23 -59.67 -10.36 -16.27
CA ASP A 23 -59.46 -10.80 -14.87
C ASP A 23 -59.38 -12.35 -14.70
N PRO A 24 -58.99 -12.94 -13.54
CA PRO A 24 -58.27 -14.22 -13.51
C PRO A 24 -58.96 -15.43 -12.82
N ALA A 25 -58.37 -16.62 -13.03
CA ALA A 25 -58.47 -17.83 -12.18
C ALA A 25 -57.19 -18.70 -12.42
N VAL A 26 -56.77 -19.70 -11.63
CA VAL A 26 -57.39 -20.52 -10.55
C VAL A 26 -56.37 -20.72 -9.40
N ARG A 27 -56.81 -21.08 -8.18
CA ARG A 27 -55.95 -21.41 -7.03
C ARG A 27 -55.64 -22.92 -6.87
N ALA A 28 -54.41 -23.19 -6.44
CA ALA A 28 -53.96 -24.23 -5.48
C ALA A 28 -54.26 -25.73 -5.73
N GLY A 29 -53.18 -26.53 -5.62
CA GLY A 29 -53.18 -27.97 -5.32
C GLY A 29 -52.17 -28.26 -4.18
N ALA A 30 -52.32 -29.36 -3.44
CA ALA A 30 -51.72 -29.53 -2.11
C ALA A 30 -50.64 -30.65 -1.99
N ALA A 31 -49.95 -30.60 -0.84
CA ALA A 31 -48.77 -31.35 -0.42
C ALA A 31 -48.77 -32.89 -0.56
N ALA A 32 -47.55 -33.43 -0.62
CA ALA A 32 -47.17 -34.75 -0.10
C ALA A 32 -45.71 -34.69 0.42
N ALA A 33 -45.34 -35.59 1.34
CA ALA A 33 -44.01 -35.61 1.98
C ALA A 33 -43.22 -36.89 1.65
N GLY A 34 -41.89 -36.81 1.73
CA GLY A 34 -40.96 -37.93 1.61
C GLY A 34 -39.67 -37.64 2.39
N ALA A 35 -39.02 -38.68 2.91
CA ALA A 35 -37.88 -38.55 3.84
C ALA A 35 -36.70 -39.43 3.41
N GLY A 36 -35.46 -39.03 3.77
CA GLY A 36 -34.34 -39.98 3.82
C GLY A 36 -32.92 -39.49 3.52
N VAL A 37 -32.24 -39.01 4.58
CA VAL A 37 -30.77 -39.18 4.78
C VAL A 37 -29.84 -38.48 3.72
N PRO A 38 -28.47 -38.50 3.81
CA PRO A 38 -27.79 -37.25 4.17
C PRO A 38 -26.62 -36.84 3.23
N SER A 39 -25.82 -35.88 3.72
CA SER A 39 -24.51 -35.43 3.20
C SER A 39 -24.57 -34.41 2.06
N GLY A 40 -23.55 -33.53 2.03
CA GLY A 40 -23.53 -32.33 1.20
C GLY A 40 -22.98 -31.13 1.97
N ALA A 41 -21.72 -31.19 2.39
CA ALA A 41 -21.01 -30.00 2.87
C ALA A 41 -20.95 -28.96 1.72
N ARG A 42 -21.39 -27.72 1.97
CA ARG A 42 -21.39 -26.68 0.94
C ARG A 42 -19.96 -26.21 0.68
N VAL A 43 -19.35 -26.72 -0.39
CA VAL A 43 -18.08 -26.21 -0.94
C VAL A 43 -18.38 -25.01 -1.83
N SER A 44 -18.55 -23.85 -1.19
CA SER A 44 -18.61 -22.51 -1.80
C SER A 44 -18.65 -21.49 -0.67
N ASP A 45 -17.87 -20.40 -0.65
CA ASP A 45 -17.09 -19.84 -1.76
C ASP A 45 -15.58 -19.91 -1.55
N VAL A 46 -14.87 -20.51 -2.52
CA VAL A 46 -13.49 -20.09 -2.80
C VAL A 46 -13.61 -18.80 -3.59
N ALA A 47 -13.14 -17.68 -3.03
CA ALA A 47 -13.19 -16.40 -3.69
C ALA A 47 -12.51 -16.49 -5.07
N ARG A 48 -13.21 -16.05 -6.13
CA ARG A 48 -12.66 -16.08 -7.49
C ARG A 48 -11.38 -15.24 -7.56
N PRO A 49 -10.35 -15.66 -8.32
CA PRO A 49 -9.26 -14.78 -8.70
C PRO A 49 -9.83 -13.51 -9.33
N ARG A 50 -9.35 -12.36 -8.87
CA ARG A 50 -9.67 -11.06 -9.47
C ARG A 50 -8.90 -10.94 -10.79
N LEU A 51 -9.48 -10.29 -11.78
CA LEU A 51 -8.76 -10.05 -13.04
C LEU A 51 -7.90 -8.78 -12.90
N PRO A 52 -6.78 -8.67 -13.63
CA PRO A 52 -6.03 -7.42 -13.76
C PRO A 52 -6.93 -6.30 -14.28
N GLY A 53 -7.39 -5.45 -13.36
CA GLY A 53 -8.47 -4.47 -13.56
C GLY A 53 -9.30 -4.23 -12.30
N ASP A 54 -9.54 -5.27 -11.48
CA ASP A 54 -10.35 -5.20 -10.25
C ASP A 54 -9.55 -4.74 -9.00
N VAL A 55 -8.51 -3.91 -9.19
CA VAL A 55 -7.74 -3.34 -8.07
C VAL A 55 -8.57 -2.24 -7.41
N PRO A 56 -8.96 -2.36 -6.12
CA PRO A 56 -9.91 -1.42 -5.54
C PRO A 56 -9.38 0.00 -5.42
N GLY A 57 -10.14 0.96 -5.97
CA GLY A 57 -9.92 2.39 -5.80
C GLY A 57 -9.28 3.09 -7.00
N VAL A 58 -9.03 4.39 -6.83
CA VAL A 58 -8.50 5.29 -7.85
C VAL A 58 -7.01 5.53 -7.64
N VAL A 59 -6.33 6.04 -8.67
CA VAL A 59 -4.96 6.55 -8.51
C VAL A 59 -5.01 7.90 -7.81
N PRO A 60 -4.38 8.09 -6.62
CA PRO A 60 -4.45 9.36 -5.91
C PRO A 60 -3.75 10.48 -6.69
N ALA A 61 -4.38 11.65 -6.78
CA ALA A 61 -3.77 12.83 -7.39
C ALA A 61 -2.48 13.24 -6.66
N ARG A 62 -1.54 13.90 -7.35
CA ARG A 62 -0.24 14.32 -6.78
C ARG A 62 -0.39 15.14 -5.48
N THR A 63 -1.45 15.95 -5.38
CA THR A 63 -1.82 16.73 -4.18
C THR A 63 -2.12 15.87 -2.95
N TRP A 64 -2.63 14.64 -3.12
CA TRP A 64 -2.89 13.70 -2.03
C TRP A 64 -1.58 13.22 -1.38
N PHE A 65 -0.54 12.97 -2.18
CA PHE A 65 0.80 12.64 -1.69
C PHE A 65 1.51 13.87 -1.09
N GLY A 66 1.15 15.09 -1.53
CA GLY A 66 1.70 16.35 -1.03
C GLY A 66 1.33 16.71 0.41
N ARG A 67 0.52 15.89 1.08
CA ARG A 67 0.15 16.03 2.50
C ARG A 67 1.31 15.61 3.42
N PRO A 68 1.29 15.97 4.74
CA PRO A 68 2.36 15.61 5.67
C PRO A 68 2.58 14.10 5.77
N VAL A 69 3.84 13.67 5.89
CA VAL A 69 4.23 12.24 5.90
C VAL A 69 3.55 11.43 7.03
N LEU A 70 3.28 12.05 8.18
CA LEU A 70 2.57 11.42 9.30
C LEU A 70 1.06 11.28 9.08
N THR A 71 0.50 11.99 8.10
CA THR A 71 -0.87 11.77 7.59
C THR A 71 -0.86 10.71 6.49
N VAL A 72 0.07 10.81 5.53
CA VAL A 72 0.11 9.90 4.36
C VAL A 72 0.51 8.46 4.76
N ALA A 73 1.34 8.27 5.78
CA ALA A 73 1.76 6.93 6.22
C ALA A 73 0.59 6.03 6.68
N PRO A 74 -0.21 6.38 7.72
CA PRO A 74 -1.38 5.59 8.07
C PRO A 74 -2.41 5.50 6.94
N ASP A 75 -2.58 6.57 6.14
CA ASP A 75 -3.48 6.59 4.99
C ASP A 75 -3.12 5.63 3.85
N LEU A 76 -1.86 5.18 3.77
CA LEU A 76 -1.40 4.15 2.82
C LEU A 76 -1.66 2.72 3.32
N LEU A 77 -2.03 2.50 4.58
CA LEU A 77 -2.40 1.17 5.06
C LEU A 77 -3.72 0.71 4.42
N GLY A 78 -3.71 -0.49 3.83
CA GLY A 78 -4.83 -1.03 3.04
C GLY A 78 -4.88 -0.55 1.60
N ALA A 79 -4.09 0.46 1.20
CA ALA A 79 -3.93 0.84 -0.21
C ALA A 79 -3.16 -0.24 -0.98
N PHE A 80 -3.28 -0.23 -2.31
CA PHE A 80 -2.65 -1.21 -3.19
C PHE A 80 -1.51 -0.58 -4.00
N VAL A 81 -0.48 -1.36 -4.28
CA VAL A 81 0.61 -1.03 -5.20
C VAL A 81 0.64 -2.09 -6.29
N THR A 82 0.41 -1.69 -7.53
CA THR A 82 0.54 -2.56 -8.71
C THR A 82 1.84 -2.24 -9.41
N VAL A 83 2.64 -3.27 -9.71
CA VAL A 83 3.87 -3.15 -10.53
C VAL A 83 3.69 -3.97 -11.79
N ARG A 84 3.94 -3.33 -12.94
CA ARG A 84 3.78 -3.89 -14.27
C ARG A 84 5.11 -4.34 -14.87
N SER A 85 5.11 -5.50 -15.53
CA SER A 85 6.30 -6.03 -16.20
C SER A 85 5.97 -7.08 -17.25
N ASP A 86 6.91 -7.36 -18.15
CA ASP A 86 6.74 -8.36 -19.22
C ASP A 86 6.64 -9.81 -18.68
N GLU A 87 7.06 -10.07 -17.44
CA GLU A 87 6.79 -11.33 -16.72
C GLU A 87 5.32 -11.43 -16.23
N GLY A 88 4.58 -10.31 -16.19
CA GLY A 88 3.26 -10.17 -15.59
C GLY A 88 3.15 -8.97 -14.63
N ASP A 89 1.90 -8.61 -14.28
CA ASP A 89 1.60 -7.62 -13.24
C ASP A 89 1.57 -8.30 -11.84
N ILE A 90 1.89 -7.53 -10.79
CA ILE A 90 1.77 -7.97 -9.39
C ILE A 90 1.13 -6.85 -8.59
N THR A 91 0.07 -7.16 -7.83
CA THR A 91 -0.59 -6.21 -6.93
C THR A 91 -0.42 -6.60 -5.47
N LEU A 92 0.04 -5.64 -4.66
CA LEU A 92 0.28 -5.80 -3.22
C LEU A 92 -0.59 -4.82 -2.41
N ARG A 93 -1.36 -5.35 -1.45
CA ARG A 93 -2.04 -4.57 -0.41
C ARG A 93 -1.05 -4.23 0.71
N ILE A 94 -0.84 -2.95 0.97
CA ILE A 94 0.09 -2.47 2.01
C ILE A 94 -0.46 -2.79 3.41
N THR A 95 0.34 -3.43 4.26
CA THR A 95 0.01 -3.70 5.67
C THR A 95 1.04 -3.16 6.68
N GLU A 96 2.29 -2.93 6.20
CA GLU A 96 3.51 -2.39 6.83
C GLU A 96 4.01 -1.04 6.27
N VAL A 97 4.08 0.09 7.01
CA VAL A 97 4.86 1.29 6.60
C VAL A 97 5.67 1.98 7.72
N GLU A 98 6.66 2.80 7.34
CA GLU A 98 7.36 3.74 8.23
C GLU A 98 7.47 5.14 7.62
N ALA A 99 7.16 6.18 8.39
CA ALA A 99 7.32 7.57 7.98
C ALA A 99 8.74 8.09 8.28
N TYR A 100 9.26 8.93 7.38
CA TYR A 100 10.53 9.65 7.53
C TYR A 100 10.37 11.15 7.19
N ALA A 101 10.55 12.01 8.20
CA ALA A 101 10.24 13.44 8.12
C ALA A 101 11.47 14.33 7.83
N GLY A 102 12.28 13.92 6.84
CA GLY A 102 13.28 14.82 6.26
C GLY A 102 14.41 15.24 7.18
N GLU A 103 14.66 16.54 7.23
CA GLU A 103 15.68 17.20 8.04
C GLU A 103 15.28 17.32 9.53
N ALA A 104 13.98 17.17 9.85
CA ALA A 104 13.47 17.15 11.23
C ALA A 104 13.59 15.76 11.91
N ASP A 105 14.15 14.77 11.21
CA ASP A 105 14.08 13.36 11.61
C ASP A 105 15.48 12.69 11.66
N PRO A 106 16.05 12.43 12.85
CA PRO A 106 17.36 11.77 12.99
C PRO A 106 17.45 10.35 12.42
N GLY A 107 16.33 9.71 12.06
CA GLY A 107 16.28 8.42 11.38
C GLY A 107 16.25 8.51 9.84
N SER A 108 16.08 9.70 9.28
CA SER A 108 15.87 9.95 7.85
C SER A 108 17.18 10.00 7.05
N HIS A 109 17.15 9.49 5.82
CA HIS A 109 18.22 9.67 4.84
C HIS A 109 18.43 11.14 4.42
N ALA A 110 17.50 12.03 4.74
CA ALA A 110 17.58 13.47 4.50
C ALA A 110 17.90 14.28 5.78
N PHE A 111 18.19 13.65 6.92
CA PHE A 111 18.49 14.36 8.19
C PHE A 111 19.66 15.36 8.08
N ARG A 112 20.60 15.11 7.17
CA ARG A 112 21.76 15.97 6.89
C ARG A 112 21.63 16.72 5.56
N GLY A 113 20.39 17.04 5.18
CA GLY A 113 20.07 17.74 3.94
C GLY A 113 20.20 16.89 2.67
N ARG A 114 20.28 17.58 1.54
CA ARG A 114 20.20 17.00 0.19
C ARG A 114 21.53 16.41 -0.28
N THR A 115 21.44 15.25 -0.92
CA THR A 115 22.54 14.52 -1.57
C THR A 115 22.04 13.95 -2.90
N ALA A 116 22.93 13.57 -3.82
CA ALA A 116 22.51 12.93 -5.08
C ALA A 116 21.64 11.67 -4.84
N ARG A 117 21.93 10.89 -3.78
CA ARG A 117 21.16 9.68 -3.41
C ARG A 117 19.74 9.99 -2.97
N ASN A 118 19.54 10.99 -2.11
CA ASN A 118 18.22 11.32 -1.55
C ASN A 118 17.48 12.41 -2.36
N ALA A 119 18.03 12.84 -3.51
CA ALA A 119 17.59 14.04 -4.23
C ALA A 119 16.11 14.04 -4.63
N VAL A 120 15.52 12.88 -4.89
CA VAL A 120 14.08 12.71 -5.20
C VAL A 120 13.17 12.95 -3.99
N MET A 121 13.64 12.73 -2.75
CA MET A 121 12.84 13.03 -1.55
C MET A 121 12.48 14.52 -1.44
N PHE A 122 13.33 15.40 -1.99
CA PHE A 122 13.12 16.85 -2.08
C PHE A 122 12.39 17.27 -3.37
N GLY A 123 11.99 16.31 -4.21
CA GLY A 123 11.31 16.54 -5.49
C GLY A 123 9.80 16.60 -5.34
N GLU A 124 9.08 16.22 -6.39
CA GLU A 124 7.63 16.10 -6.36
C GLU A 124 7.17 14.95 -5.44
N PRO A 125 6.03 15.10 -4.73
CA PRO A 125 5.38 13.99 -4.06
C PRO A 125 4.75 13.01 -5.08
N GLY A 126 4.49 11.78 -4.64
CA GLY A 126 4.04 10.70 -5.52
C GLY A 126 5.14 10.08 -6.38
N ARG A 127 6.41 10.37 -6.09
CA ARG A 127 7.59 9.77 -6.72
C ARG A 127 8.12 8.59 -5.90
N LEU A 128 8.78 7.61 -6.52
CA LEU A 128 9.54 6.60 -5.79
C LEU A 128 10.94 7.09 -5.38
N TYR A 129 11.27 6.95 -4.09
CA TYR A 129 12.65 6.90 -3.61
C TYR A 129 13.04 5.44 -3.37
N VAL A 130 13.93 4.89 -4.20
CA VAL A 130 14.50 3.55 -4.01
C VAL A 130 15.96 3.66 -3.59
N TYR A 131 16.41 2.83 -2.65
CA TYR A 131 17.82 2.79 -2.24
C TYR A 131 18.28 1.37 -1.88
N ARG A 132 19.60 1.12 -1.98
CA ARG A 132 20.21 -0.10 -1.44
C ARG A 132 20.57 0.06 0.05
N HIS A 133 20.01 -0.81 0.88
CA HIS A 133 20.35 -1.00 2.28
C HIS A 133 21.51 -2.01 2.38
N LEU A 134 22.56 -1.65 3.11
CA LEU A 134 23.80 -2.45 3.29
C LEU A 134 24.41 -3.00 1.98
N GLY A 135 24.18 -2.32 0.85
CA GLY A 135 24.63 -2.73 -0.49
C GLY A 135 23.84 -3.86 -1.15
N LEU A 136 23.08 -4.65 -0.38
CA LEU A 136 22.47 -5.91 -0.85
C LEU A 136 20.99 -5.83 -1.22
N HIS A 137 20.20 -5.01 -0.53
CA HIS A 137 18.74 -5.08 -0.63
C HIS A 137 18.12 -3.73 -0.98
N HIS A 138 17.18 -3.71 -1.92
CA HIS A 138 16.41 -2.51 -2.22
C HIS A 138 15.37 -2.22 -1.11
N CYS A 139 15.07 -0.95 -0.91
CA CYS A 139 14.01 -0.45 -0.03
C CYS A 139 13.28 0.66 -0.78
N VAL A 140 11.96 0.54 -0.90
CA VAL A 140 11.10 1.36 -1.75
C VAL A 140 10.26 2.29 -0.87
N ASN A 141 10.28 3.59 -1.18
CA ASN A 141 9.61 4.61 -0.39
C ASN A 141 8.80 5.52 -1.33
N VAL A 142 7.62 5.95 -0.87
CA VAL A 142 6.78 6.95 -1.55
C VAL A 142 7.18 8.34 -1.06
N VAL A 143 7.56 9.26 -1.95
CA VAL A 143 7.86 10.66 -1.59
C VAL A 143 6.56 11.41 -1.30
N THR A 144 6.59 12.23 -0.25
CA THR A 144 5.42 12.94 0.29
C THR A 144 5.74 14.39 0.65
N GLY A 145 4.71 15.20 0.94
CA GLY A 145 4.88 16.60 1.34
C GLY A 145 5.15 17.56 0.17
N PRO A 146 5.39 18.85 0.46
CA PRO A 146 5.67 19.85 -0.58
C PRO A 146 7.09 19.71 -1.13
N ALA A 147 7.25 19.93 -2.43
CA ALA A 147 8.55 19.93 -3.08
C ALA A 147 9.51 20.96 -2.45
N GLY A 148 10.79 20.60 -2.39
CA GLY A 148 11.81 21.35 -1.64
C GLY A 148 11.99 20.91 -0.19
N ALA A 149 10.99 20.30 0.46
CA ALA A 149 11.09 19.75 1.81
C ALA A 149 11.06 18.21 1.77
N ALA A 150 12.11 17.55 2.26
CA ALA A 150 12.19 16.09 2.16
C ALA A 150 11.18 15.38 3.06
N SER A 151 10.36 14.47 2.52
CA SER A 151 9.71 13.44 3.33
C SER A 151 9.33 12.21 2.50
N ALA A 152 9.28 11.03 3.13
CA ALA A 152 8.88 9.81 2.46
C ALA A 152 8.31 8.74 3.41
N VAL A 153 7.46 7.86 2.87
CA VAL A 153 6.91 6.68 3.53
C VAL A 153 7.58 5.43 2.97
N LEU A 154 8.35 4.70 3.78
CA LEU A 154 8.92 3.40 3.44
C LEU A 154 7.80 2.35 3.37
N LEU A 155 7.70 1.65 2.25
CA LEU A 155 6.84 0.48 2.09
C LEU A 155 7.55 -0.73 2.69
N ARG A 156 6.96 -1.34 3.72
CA ARG A 156 7.64 -2.36 4.54
C ARG A 156 7.08 -3.75 4.41
N ALA A 157 5.77 -3.89 4.37
CA ALA A 157 5.13 -5.18 4.21
C ALA A 157 3.77 -5.06 3.56
N GLY A 158 3.34 -6.16 2.96
CA GLY A 158 2.02 -6.28 2.39
C GLY A 158 1.64 -7.72 2.11
N GLU A 159 0.39 -7.89 1.73
CA GLU A 159 -0.18 -9.09 1.14
C GLU A 159 -0.10 -8.97 -0.37
N VAL A 160 0.44 -9.97 -1.08
CA VAL A 160 0.28 -10.04 -2.54
C VAL A 160 -1.11 -10.59 -2.81
N VAL A 161 -1.94 -9.81 -3.51
CA VAL A 161 -3.36 -10.11 -3.78
C VAL A 161 -3.62 -10.47 -5.24
N ASP A 162 -2.65 -10.22 -6.12
CA ASP A 162 -2.63 -10.62 -7.53
C ASP A 162 -1.15 -10.79 -7.97
N GLY A 163 -0.88 -11.70 -8.91
CA GLY A 163 0.49 -12.08 -9.31
C GLY A 163 1.26 -12.85 -8.24
N VAL A 164 0.57 -13.63 -7.40
CA VAL A 164 1.16 -14.33 -6.22
C VAL A 164 2.25 -15.31 -6.63
N GLU A 165 2.04 -16.07 -7.70
CA GLU A 165 2.96 -17.07 -8.25
C GLU A 165 4.26 -16.41 -8.73
N LEU A 166 4.15 -15.33 -9.50
CA LEU A 166 5.31 -14.56 -9.98
C LEU A 166 6.08 -13.91 -8.82
N ALA A 167 5.36 -13.34 -7.85
CA ALA A 167 5.95 -12.77 -6.64
C ALA A 167 6.69 -13.84 -5.80
N ARG A 168 6.12 -15.04 -5.70
CA ARG A 168 6.69 -16.21 -5.03
C ARG A 168 7.94 -16.71 -5.75
N ASP A 169 7.92 -16.83 -7.07
CA ASP A 169 9.08 -17.26 -7.86
C ASP A 169 10.22 -16.26 -7.80
N ARG A 170 9.95 -14.96 -8.01
CA ARG A 170 10.94 -13.88 -7.80
C ARG A 170 11.57 -13.96 -6.41
N ARG A 171 10.79 -14.28 -5.39
CA ARG A 171 11.28 -14.48 -4.01
C ARG A 171 12.08 -15.76 -3.83
N LEU A 172 11.66 -16.90 -4.39
CA LEU A 172 12.38 -18.17 -4.35
C LEU A 172 13.77 -18.08 -5.01
N ARG A 173 13.89 -17.33 -6.12
CA ARG A 173 15.17 -16.98 -6.77
C ARG A 173 16.15 -16.22 -5.84
N SER A 174 15.69 -15.75 -4.68
CA SER A 174 16.47 -14.97 -3.70
C SER A 174 16.44 -15.53 -2.26
N GLY A 175 15.90 -16.73 -2.04
CA GLY A 175 15.85 -17.41 -0.74
C GLY A 175 14.49 -17.98 -0.37
N VAL A 176 14.37 -18.50 0.86
CA VAL A 176 13.24 -19.33 1.31
C VAL A 176 11.90 -18.57 1.40
N VAL A 177 10.80 -19.25 1.06
CA VAL A 177 9.41 -18.76 1.08
C VAL A 177 8.44 -19.85 1.58
N ASP A 178 8.33 -20.02 2.90
CA ASP A 178 7.56 -21.12 3.52
C ASP A 178 6.04 -20.95 3.47
N SER A 179 5.54 -19.76 3.13
CA SER A 179 4.11 -19.43 3.00
C SER A 179 3.93 -18.05 2.34
N ASP A 180 2.77 -17.78 1.76
CA ASP A 180 2.51 -16.56 0.98
C ASP A 180 2.64 -15.29 1.84
N ARG A 181 2.24 -15.37 3.12
CA ARG A 181 2.51 -14.35 4.14
C ARG A 181 3.99 -14.04 4.39
N GLN A 182 4.94 -14.77 3.80
CA GLN A 182 6.37 -14.46 3.85
C GLN A 182 6.89 -13.77 2.58
N ILE A 183 6.13 -13.78 1.46
CA ILE A 183 6.54 -13.26 0.14
C ILE A 183 7.03 -11.82 0.26
N ALA A 184 6.19 -10.90 0.72
CA ALA A 184 6.50 -9.47 0.85
C ALA A 184 6.70 -8.99 2.30
N ARG A 185 6.98 -9.90 3.24
CA ARG A 185 7.06 -9.61 4.69
C ARG A 185 8.39 -8.98 5.11
N GLY A 186 8.53 -7.68 4.88
CA GLY A 186 9.72 -6.87 5.19
C GLY A 186 10.26 -6.15 3.93
N PRO A 187 10.82 -4.93 4.04
CA PRO A 187 10.99 -4.03 2.89
C PRO A 187 11.87 -4.62 1.76
N ALA A 188 12.94 -5.32 2.13
CA ALA A 188 13.78 -6.05 1.18
C ALA A 188 13.03 -7.17 0.43
N ARG A 189 12.08 -7.83 1.09
CA ARG A 189 11.26 -8.88 0.49
C ARG A 189 10.17 -8.28 -0.40
N LEU A 190 9.51 -7.21 0.05
CA LEU A 190 8.52 -6.45 -0.72
C LEU A 190 9.12 -5.97 -2.05
N ALA A 191 10.32 -5.38 -2.03
CA ALA A 191 10.99 -4.92 -3.24
C ALA A 191 11.28 -6.07 -4.23
N VAL A 192 11.80 -7.20 -3.76
CA VAL A 192 12.08 -8.36 -4.63
C VAL A 192 10.80 -9.03 -5.16
N ALA A 193 9.76 -9.15 -4.33
CA ALA A 193 8.47 -9.70 -4.74
C ALA A 193 7.86 -8.89 -5.89
N LEU A 194 7.84 -7.56 -5.74
CA LEU A 194 7.33 -6.63 -6.76
C LEU A 194 8.26 -6.47 -7.98
N GLY A 195 9.52 -6.92 -7.91
CA GLY A 195 10.50 -6.73 -8.98
C GLY A 195 11.00 -5.28 -9.12
N LEU A 196 11.13 -4.57 -7.99
CA LEU A 196 11.56 -3.17 -7.92
C LEU A 196 13.04 -3.03 -7.52
N ASP A 197 13.79 -2.20 -8.25
CA ASP A 197 15.20 -1.91 -7.99
C ASP A 197 15.59 -0.43 -8.18
N LEU A 198 16.88 -0.13 -8.40
CA LEU A 198 17.36 1.25 -8.57
C LEU A 198 16.93 1.90 -9.89
N SER A 199 16.48 1.12 -10.88
CA SER A 199 15.91 1.64 -12.14
C SER A 199 14.55 2.33 -11.91
N ASP A 200 13.82 1.94 -10.88
CA ASP A 200 12.53 2.54 -10.49
C ASP A 200 12.69 3.85 -9.68
N TYR A 201 13.92 4.37 -9.52
CA TYR A 201 14.19 5.63 -8.83
C TYR A 201 13.55 6.82 -9.57
N GLY A 202 12.64 7.54 -8.92
CA GLY A 202 11.92 8.66 -9.50
C GLY A 202 10.69 8.28 -10.34
N ALA A 203 10.34 6.99 -10.42
CA ALA A 203 9.10 6.54 -11.05
C ALA A 203 7.89 7.27 -10.47
N ASP A 204 6.94 7.63 -11.35
CA ASP A 204 5.71 8.33 -10.97
C ASP A 204 4.63 7.34 -10.56
N LEU A 205 4.00 7.57 -9.42
CA LEU A 205 2.91 6.74 -8.89
C LEU A 205 1.52 7.28 -9.28
N THR A 206 1.47 8.49 -9.84
CA THR A 206 0.21 9.19 -10.18
C THR A 206 -0.26 8.91 -11.61
N GLU A 207 0.51 8.19 -12.41
CA GLU A 207 0.21 7.87 -13.81
C GLU A 207 -0.52 6.51 -13.90
N PRO A 208 -1.82 6.44 -14.29
CA PRO A 208 -2.56 5.17 -14.28
C PRO A 208 -2.02 4.10 -15.23
N GLY A 209 -1.38 4.52 -16.32
CA GLY A 209 -0.65 3.65 -17.26
C GLY A 209 0.82 3.40 -16.88
N GLY A 210 1.28 3.89 -15.73
CA GLY A 210 2.67 3.79 -15.29
C GLY A 210 3.12 2.35 -14.97
N ARG A 211 4.45 2.18 -14.84
CA ARG A 211 5.07 0.91 -14.41
C ARG A 211 4.78 0.56 -12.95
N VAL A 212 4.64 1.57 -12.09
CA VAL A 212 4.27 1.40 -10.68
C VAL A 212 3.13 2.35 -10.37
N VAL A 213 2.02 1.84 -9.87
CA VAL A 213 0.81 2.63 -9.62
C VAL A 213 0.32 2.37 -8.20
N VAL A 214 -0.03 3.43 -7.48
CA VAL A 214 -0.74 3.32 -6.20
C VAL A 214 -2.24 3.44 -6.47
N HIS A 215 -3.01 2.48 -5.98
CA HIS A 215 -4.48 2.53 -5.99
C HIS A 215 -4.99 2.68 -4.56
N ARG A 216 -5.90 3.62 -4.34
CA ARG A 216 -6.59 3.81 -3.06
C ARG A 216 -8.05 4.13 -3.30
N ASP A 217 -8.92 3.42 -2.60
CA ASP A 217 -10.30 3.84 -2.41
C ASP A 217 -10.29 5.15 -1.57
N PRO A 218 -10.90 6.26 -2.05
CA PRO A 218 -10.91 7.53 -1.33
C PRO A 218 -11.73 7.45 -0.05
N ASP A 219 -12.80 6.65 -0.03
CA ASP A 219 -13.76 6.52 1.06
C ASP A 219 -13.39 5.37 2.03
N ALA A 220 -12.41 4.54 1.68
CA ALA A 220 -11.89 3.49 2.54
C ALA A 220 -11.37 4.05 3.88
N VAL A 221 -12.09 3.68 4.94
CA VAL A 221 -11.65 3.79 6.33
C VAL A 221 -10.43 2.90 6.53
N VAL A 222 -9.31 3.51 6.96
CA VAL A 222 -8.10 2.76 7.31
C VAL A 222 -8.42 1.77 8.43
N GLY A 223 -8.12 0.49 8.21
CA GLY A 223 -8.37 -0.56 9.19
C GLY A 223 -7.67 -0.31 10.53
N VAL A 224 -8.14 -0.97 11.59
CA VAL A 224 -7.61 -0.84 12.95
C VAL A 224 -6.10 -1.08 12.93
N HIS A 225 -5.31 -0.03 13.15
CA HIS A 225 -3.86 -0.07 13.05
C HIS A 225 -3.20 0.30 14.38
N ALA A 226 -1.93 -0.08 14.52
CA ALA A 226 -1.09 0.25 15.67
C ALA A 226 0.17 0.98 15.22
N THR A 227 0.79 1.69 16.18
CA THR A 227 1.96 2.56 15.97
C THR A 227 3.09 2.18 16.92
N GLY A 228 4.34 2.48 16.56
CA GLY A 228 5.47 2.15 17.43
C GLY A 228 6.86 2.41 16.84
N PRO A 229 7.93 1.89 17.47
CA PRO A 229 9.31 2.16 17.07
C PRO A 229 9.62 1.60 15.67
N ARG A 230 10.44 2.35 14.94
CA ARG A 230 10.90 2.00 13.59
C ARG A 230 11.95 0.90 13.62
N VAL A 231 11.81 -0.10 12.75
CA VAL A 231 12.65 -1.29 12.69
C VAL A 231 14.02 -0.96 12.13
N GLY A 232 15.08 -1.35 12.84
CA GLY A 232 16.46 -1.14 12.42
C GLY A 232 16.98 0.29 12.58
N VAL A 233 16.15 1.27 12.96
CA VAL A 233 16.57 2.68 13.13
C VAL A 233 17.32 2.87 14.45
N ALA A 234 18.49 3.49 14.38
CA ALA A 234 19.40 3.70 15.51
C ALA A 234 19.36 5.14 16.06
N GLY A 235 19.86 5.33 17.28
CA GLY A 235 19.94 6.65 17.90
C GLY A 235 18.56 7.27 18.17
N PRO A 236 18.46 8.61 18.26
CA PRO A 236 17.22 9.30 18.61
C PRO A 236 16.03 8.96 17.71
N GLY A 237 16.24 8.80 16.39
CA GLY A 237 15.17 8.47 15.45
C GLY A 237 14.56 7.06 15.63
N GLY A 238 15.18 6.20 16.43
CA GLY A 238 14.67 4.88 16.80
C GLY A 238 13.87 4.86 18.11
N ASP A 239 13.75 6.00 18.81
CA ASP A 239 12.97 6.10 20.05
C ASP A 239 11.46 5.99 19.78
N ALA A 240 10.79 5.11 20.53
CA ALA A 240 9.35 4.91 20.45
C ALA A 240 8.54 6.07 21.06
N ALA A 241 9.08 6.79 22.06
CA ALA A 241 8.37 7.87 22.73
C ALA A 241 8.30 9.13 21.85
N THR A 242 9.40 9.46 21.16
CA THR A 242 9.50 10.63 20.28
C THR A 242 9.09 10.31 18.83
N TYR A 243 9.42 9.11 18.33
CA TYR A 243 9.20 8.71 16.93
C TYR A 243 8.46 7.35 16.80
N PRO A 244 7.19 7.24 17.25
CA PRO A 244 6.33 6.06 17.06
C PRO A 244 5.87 5.87 15.60
N TRP A 245 6.73 6.19 14.63
CA TRP A 245 6.42 6.46 13.23
C TRP A 245 6.47 5.22 12.32
N ARG A 246 6.38 4.02 12.91
CA ARG A 246 6.04 2.78 12.22
C ARG A 246 4.55 2.53 12.39
N PHE A 247 3.83 2.29 11.31
CA PHE A 247 2.38 2.07 11.28
C PHE A 247 2.09 0.70 10.67
N TRP A 248 1.19 -0.09 11.27
CA TRP A 248 0.78 -1.40 10.73
C TRP A 248 -0.66 -1.76 11.08
N LEU A 249 -1.33 -2.45 10.16
CA LEU A 249 -2.66 -3.00 10.40
C LEU A 249 -2.62 -4.11 11.47
N SER A 250 -3.60 -4.10 12.39
CA SER A 250 -3.63 -5.01 13.55
C SER A 250 -4.08 -6.41 13.16
N GLY A 251 -3.40 -7.43 13.69
CA GLY A 251 -3.70 -8.84 13.42
C GLY A 251 -3.20 -9.38 12.07
N GLU A 252 -2.75 -8.51 11.15
CA GLU A 252 -2.29 -8.90 9.81
C GLU A 252 -1.07 -9.85 9.85
N PRO A 253 -1.15 -11.07 9.29
CA PRO A 253 -0.06 -12.06 9.34
C PRO A 253 1.15 -11.68 8.46
N THR A 254 0.98 -10.69 7.57
CA THR A 254 2.00 -10.17 6.65
C THR A 254 2.90 -9.12 7.29
N VAL A 255 2.50 -8.48 8.39
CA VAL A 255 3.28 -7.46 9.09
C VAL A 255 4.62 -8.02 9.57
N SER A 256 5.72 -7.33 9.27
CA SER A 256 7.07 -7.83 9.54
C SER A 256 7.41 -7.86 11.03
N ALA A 257 8.32 -8.77 11.41
CA ALA A 257 8.76 -8.90 12.79
C ALA A 257 9.59 -7.67 13.19
N PHE A 258 9.30 -7.08 14.36
CA PHE A 258 10.12 -6.00 14.89
C PHE A 258 11.56 -6.48 15.13
N ARG A 259 12.54 -5.68 14.72
CA ARG A 259 13.96 -5.86 15.01
C ARG A 259 14.54 -4.51 15.45
N PRO A 260 15.19 -4.41 16.62
CA PRO A 260 15.90 -3.20 17.00
C PRO A 260 17.10 -2.97 16.06
N ALA A 261 17.63 -1.76 16.03
CA ALA A 261 18.89 -1.48 15.34
C ALA A 261 20.02 -2.38 15.81
N TYR A 262 20.82 -2.89 14.87
CA TYR A 262 22.00 -3.67 15.18
C TYR A 262 23.05 -2.79 15.88
N ARG A 263 23.17 -2.96 17.19
CA ARG A 263 24.29 -2.43 17.97
C ARG A 263 25.45 -3.40 17.83
N ARG A 264 26.56 -2.98 17.20
CA ARG A 264 27.83 -3.72 17.29
C ARG A 264 28.16 -3.89 18.78
N PRO A 265 28.56 -5.09 19.24
CA PRO A 265 29.14 -5.24 20.57
C PRO A 265 30.29 -4.26 20.76
N ALA A 266 30.39 -3.67 21.95
CA ALA A 266 31.52 -2.82 22.29
C ALA A 266 32.82 -3.65 22.15
N SER A 267 33.86 -3.05 21.57
CA SER A 267 35.16 -3.73 21.49
C SER A 267 35.78 -3.75 22.89
N THR A 268 35.66 -4.88 23.58
CA THR A 268 36.34 -5.15 24.86
C THR A 268 37.83 -5.39 24.62
N THR A 269 38.51 -4.43 24.02
CA THR A 269 39.98 -4.39 23.99
C THR A 269 40.45 -4.07 25.40
N PRO A 270 41.18 -4.96 26.08
CA PRO A 270 41.68 -4.67 27.42
C PRO A 270 42.61 -3.46 27.34
N ARG A 271 42.40 -2.46 28.22
CA ARG A 271 43.40 -1.40 28.40
C ARG A 271 44.68 -2.09 28.87
N ARG A 272 45.74 -2.08 28.04
CA ARG A 272 47.07 -2.53 28.49
C ARG A 272 47.43 -1.73 29.74
N GLY A 273 47.70 -2.44 30.84
CA GLY A 273 48.06 -1.79 32.09
C GLY A 273 49.32 -0.96 31.91
N THR A 274 49.32 0.26 32.45
CA THR A 274 50.54 1.02 32.65
C THR A 274 51.37 0.32 33.71
N THR A 275 52.49 -0.28 33.31
CA THR A 275 53.52 -0.75 34.24
C THR A 275 54.00 0.44 35.09
N PRO A 276 54.03 0.33 36.43
CA PRO A 276 54.72 1.32 37.26
C PRO A 276 56.22 1.37 36.92
N ALA A 277 56.83 2.54 37.11
CA ALA A 277 58.28 2.73 37.07
C ALA A 277 58.87 2.59 38.48
#